data_AF-A0A7X8R810-F1
#
_entry.id   AF-A0A7X8R810-F1
#
_cell.length_a   1.000
_cell.length_b   1.000
_cell.length_c   1.000
_cell.angle_alpha   90.00
_cell.angle_beta   90.00
_cell.angle_gamma   90.00
#
_symmetry.space_group_name_H-M   'P 1'
#
loop_
_entity.id
_entity.type
_entity.pdbx_description
1 polymer ?
#
loop_
_entity_poly.entity_id
_entity_poly.type
_entity_poly.pdbx_seq_one_letter_code
_entity_poly.pdbx_strand_id
1 'polypeptide(L)'
;MGMSYRMMITVQLNRKAEFDRLWKWAKTYMQQASGPHRGYFVWHCRSDGFRIDDNAASDGEEWFVTALFFAAARWGNGEGLFNYQAEAQFTLDSMFDKGLDVNSPLVVTNMFNLHEKQVVFAPIGHLDEFTDPPITCPTFTNLGLCGMNRDAGFGGRQLP
;
A
#
# COMPACT_ATOMS: atom_id res chain seq x y z
N MET A 1 -1.76 11.39 -1.51
CA MET A 1 -0.35 11.49 -1.94
C MET A 1 0.65 12.04 -0.92
N GLY A 2 0.53 13.28 -0.44
CA GLY A 2 1.61 13.88 0.38
C GLY A 2 1.92 13.22 1.74
N MET A 3 1.09 12.30 2.23
CA MET A 3 1.24 11.69 3.57
C MET A 3 2.32 10.59 3.61
N SER A 4 2.36 9.70 2.62
CA SER A 4 3.32 8.59 2.57
C SER A 4 4.75 9.09 2.38
N TYR A 5 4.95 10.13 1.55
CA TYR A 5 6.23 10.83 1.44
C TYR A 5 6.69 11.45 2.76
N ARG A 6 5.78 12.11 3.50
CA ARG A 6 6.12 12.69 4.81
C ARG A 6 6.51 11.60 5.82
N MET A 7 5.86 10.44 5.78
CA MET A 7 6.25 9.29 6.60
C MET A 7 7.63 8.76 6.22
N MET A 8 7.95 8.66 4.93
CA MET A 8 9.29 8.27 4.48
C MET A 8 10.35 9.27 4.97
N ILE A 9 10.10 10.57 4.83
CA ILE A 9 11.02 11.61 5.31
C ILE A 9 11.23 11.51 6.83
N THR A 10 10.16 11.37 7.61
CA THR A 10 10.27 11.32 9.07
C THR A 10 10.96 10.05 9.58
N VAL A 11 10.73 8.89 8.96
CA VAL A 11 11.47 7.68 9.34
C VAL A 11 12.95 7.83 9.04
N GLN A 12 13.34 8.38 7.88
CA GLN A 12 14.74 8.61 7.54
C GLN A 12 15.43 9.60 8.47
N LEU A 13 14.73 10.66 8.88
CA LEU A 13 15.22 11.66 9.83
C LEU A 13 15.13 11.23 11.30
N ASN A 14 14.74 9.98 11.59
CA ASN A 14 14.58 9.43 12.94
C ASN A 14 13.58 10.22 13.81
N ARG A 15 12.46 10.67 13.22
CA ARG A 15 11.40 11.48 13.83
C ARG A 15 10.16 10.64 14.15
N LYS A 16 10.26 9.80 15.18
CA LYS A 16 9.20 8.81 15.54
C LYS A 16 7.86 9.46 15.90
N ALA A 17 7.86 10.52 16.70
CA ALA A 17 6.60 11.13 17.17
C ALA A 17 5.79 11.74 16.00
N GLU A 18 6.49 12.36 15.05
CA GLU A 18 5.90 12.92 13.83
C GLU A 18 5.42 11.80 12.90
N PHE A 19 6.22 10.74 12.73
CA PHE A 19 5.80 9.55 11.99
C PHE A 19 4.51 8.96 12.55
N ASP A 20 4.43 8.73 13.86
CA ASP A 20 3.28 8.13 14.52
C ASP A 20 2.01 8.99 14.35
N ARG A 21 2.14 10.32 14.39
CA ARG A 21 1.01 11.24 14.15
C ARG A 21 0.53 11.18 12.70
N LEU A 22 1.46 11.18 11.74
CA LEU A 22 1.14 11.08 10.31
C LEU A 22 0.46 9.74 10.01
N TRP A 23 1.02 8.65 10.52
CA TRP A 23 0.48 7.31 10.33
C TRP A 23 -0.91 7.18 10.96
N LYS A 24 -1.09 7.63 12.20
CA LYS A 24 -2.40 7.62 12.86
C LYS A 24 -3.44 8.38 12.04
N TRP A 25 -3.09 9.54 11.49
CA TRP A 25 -4.00 10.31 10.64
C TRP A 25 -4.35 9.56 9.34
N ALA A 26 -3.35 9.03 8.63
CA ALA A 26 -3.55 8.26 7.41
C ALA A 26 -4.46 7.04 7.66
N LYS A 27 -4.16 6.26 8.70
CA LYS A 27 -4.96 5.09 9.11
C LYS A 27 -6.40 5.46 9.49
N THR A 28 -6.61 6.60 10.14
CA THR A 28 -7.94 7.03 10.63
C THR A 28 -8.82 7.58 9.51
N TYR A 29 -8.27 8.43 8.64
CA TYR A 29 -9.08 9.20 7.69
C TYR A 29 -8.94 8.72 6.25
N MET A 30 -7.78 8.23 5.85
CA MET A 30 -7.52 7.84 4.47
C MET A 30 -7.78 6.36 4.22
N GLN A 31 -7.40 5.47 5.14
CA GLN A 31 -7.58 4.03 4.89
C GLN A 31 -9.05 3.63 4.93
N GLN A 32 -9.48 2.86 3.93
CA GLN A 32 -10.84 2.36 3.83
C GLN A 32 -10.97 1.03 4.56
N ALA A 33 -11.91 0.95 5.51
CA ALA A 33 -12.09 -0.23 6.35
C ALA A 33 -12.98 -1.32 5.70
N SER A 34 -13.77 -0.95 4.70
CA SER A 34 -14.77 -1.82 4.06
C SER A 34 -14.98 -1.46 2.59
N GLY A 35 -15.74 -2.29 1.87
CA GLY A 35 -16.05 -2.10 0.46
C GLY A 35 -14.90 -2.49 -0.49
N PRO A 36 -15.03 -2.20 -1.79
CA PRO A 36 -14.07 -2.60 -2.83
C PRO A 36 -12.63 -2.07 -2.57
N HIS A 37 -12.53 -0.86 -2.03
CA HIS A 37 -11.25 -0.23 -1.70
C HIS A 37 -10.69 -0.63 -0.32
N ARG A 38 -11.29 -1.61 0.39
CA ARG A 38 -10.81 -2.03 1.72
C ARG A 38 -9.30 -2.26 1.75
N GLY A 39 -8.60 -1.60 2.67
CA GLY A 39 -7.14 -1.67 2.82
C GLY A 39 -6.38 -0.60 2.04
N TYR A 40 -7.00 0.02 1.03
CA TYR A 40 -6.43 1.15 0.29
C TYR A 40 -6.68 2.49 0.97
N PHE A 41 -5.90 3.49 0.59
CA PHE A 41 -5.91 4.83 1.11
C PHE A 41 -6.50 5.78 0.07
N VAL A 42 -7.47 6.57 0.50
CA VAL A 42 -8.02 7.67 -0.28
C VAL A 42 -6.91 8.63 -0.70
N TRP A 43 -6.78 8.89 -1.99
CA TRP A 43 -5.65 9.68 -2.52
C TRP A 43 -5.69 11.16 -2.08
N HIS A 44 -6.89 11.70 -1.83
CA HIS A 44 -7.14 13.09 -1.47
C HIS A 44 -8.18 13.28 -0.37
N CYS A 45 -7.71 13.77 0.77
CA CYS A 45 -8.55 14.23 1.88
C CYS A 45 -8.29 15.71 2.18
N ARG A 46 -9.32 16.39 2.67
CA ARG A 46 -9.19 17.70 3.32
C ARG A 46 -8.50 17.55 4.68
N SER A 47 -8.02 18.67 5.23
CA SER A 47 -7.34 18.71 6.54
C SER A 47 -8.22 18.30 7.72
N ASP A 48 -9.55 18.38 7.57
CA ASP A 48 -10.54 17.92 8.55
C ASP A 48 -10.87 16.42 8.42
N GLY A 49 -10.24 15.71 7.48
CA GLY A 49 -10.45 14.29 7.25
C GLY A 49 -11.58 13.97 6.26
N PHE A 50 -12.24 14.98 5.69
CA PHE A 50 -13.25 14.75 4.65
C PHE A 50 -12.60 14.19 3.38
N ARG A 51 -13.08 13.04 2.91
CA ARG A 51 -12.62 12.35 1.70
C ARG A 51 -13.20 13.04 0.47
N ILE A 52 -12.34 13.49 -0.43
CA ILE A 52 -12.77 14.21 -1.63
C ILE A 52 -13.10 13.23 -2.75
N ASP A 53 -12.37 12.11 -2.81
CA ASP A 53 -12.55 11.05 -3.81
C ASP A 53 -12.12 9.73 -3.17
N ASP A 54 -12.98 8.70 -3.23
CA ASP A 54 -12.71 7.39 -2.61
C ASP A 54 -11.70 6.53 -3.40
N ASN A 55 -11.18 7.01 -4.52
CA ASN A 55 -10.14 6.29 -5.24
C ASN A 55 -8.81 6.20 -4.47
N ALA A 56 -8.02 5.20 -4.82
CA ALA A 56 -6.64 5.04 -4.34
C ALA A 56 -5.68 5.35 -5.48
N ALA A 57 -4.42 5.61 -5.16
CA ALA A 57 -3.40 5.70 -6.20
C ALA A 57 -2.08 5.11 -5.71
N SER A 58 -1.54 4.22 -6.53
CA SER A 58 -0.72 3.09 -6.09
C SER A 58 0.63 3.51 -5.50
N ASP A 59 1.18 4.66 -5.91
CA ASP A 59 2.41 5.21 -5.35
C ASP A 59 2.26 5.56 -3.85
N GLY A 60 1.06 5.98 -3.44
CA GLY A 60 0.74 6.24 -2.04
C GLY A 60 0.98 5.01 -1.16
N GLU A 61 0.37 3.89 -1.53
CA GLU A 61 0.44 2.60 -0.84
C GLU A 61 1.84 2.02 -0.81
N GLU A 62 2.55 2.06 -1.94
CA GLU A 62 3.96 1.70 -2.02
C GLU A 62 4.79 2.41 -0.93
N TRP A 63 4.74 3.74 -0.91
CA TRP A 63 5.50 4.52 0.06
C TRP A 63 5.05 4.27 1.51
N PHE A 64 3.76 4.04 1.76
CA PHE A 64 3.28 3.66 3.09
C PHE A 64 3.88 2.33 3.55
N VAL A 65 3.83 1.30 2.71
CA VAL A 65 4.35 -0.04 3.03
C VAL A 65 5.85 0.03 3.34
N THR A 66 6.65 0.68 2.48
CA THR A 66 8.09 0.79 2.73
C THR A 66 8.40 1.59 3.99
N ALA A 67 7.73 2.73 4.20
CA ALA A 67 7.97 3.57 5.36
C ALA A 67 7.63 2.83 6.66
N LEU A 68 6.58 2.01 6.67
CA LEU A 68 6.21 1.17 7.81
C LEU A 68 7.22 0.05 8.08
N PHE A 69 7.72 -0.65 7.04
CA PHE A 69 8.79 -1.63 7.23
C PHE A 69 10.09 -0.99 7.76
N PHE A 70 10.43 0.21 7.30
CA PHE A 70 11.57 0.96 7.84
C PHE A 70 11.35 1.40 9.29
N ALA A 71 10.12 1.78 9.66
CA ALA A 71 9.78 2.11 11.03
C ALA A 71 9.91 0.89 11.94
N ALA A 72 9.43 -0.29 11.50
CA ALA A 72 9.61 -1.56 12.21
C ALA A 72 11.08 -1.88 12.43
N ALA A 73 11.91 -1.77 11.37
CA ALA A 73 13.34 -2.05 11.46
C ALA A 73 14.10 -1.06 12.36
N ARG A 74 13.69 0.22 12.38
CA ARG A 74 14.41 1.28 13.11
C ARG A 74 13.98 1.40 14.57
N TRP A 75 12.69 1.24 14.87
CA TRP A 75 12.11 1.50 16.19
C TRP A 75 11.48 0.28 16.85
N GLY A 76 11.43 -0.87 16.15
CA GLY A 76 10.67 -2.04 16.59
C GLY A 76 9.16 -1.86 16.40
N ASN A 77 8.42 -2.94 16.60
CA ASN A 77 6.96 -2.93 16.52
C ASN A 77 6.34 -2.58 17.88
N GLY A 78 5.42 -1.63 17.90
CA GLY A 78 4.54 -1.37 19.04
C GLY A 78 3.28 -2.23 19.01
N GLU A 79 2.24 -1.77 19.70
CA GLU A 79 0.93 -2.44 19.75
C GLU A 79 -0.11 -1.75 18.85
N GLY A 80 -1.15 -2.50 18.45
CA GLY A 80 -2.25 -1.99 17.64
C GLY A 80 -1.76 -1.29 16.38
N LEU A 81 -2.18 -0.03 16.19
CA LEU A 81 -1.81 0.75 15.00
C LEU A 81 -0.29 0.99 14.87
N PHE A 82 0.47 0.85 15.95
CA PHE A 82 1.93 1.07 15.95
C PHE A 82 2.72 -0.23 15.80
N ASN A 83 2.04 -1.36 15.57
CA ASN A 83 2.69 -2.56 15.04
C ASN A 83 2.95 -2.36 13.54
N TYR A 84 4.02 -1.63 13.23
CA TYR A 84 4.30 -1.15 11.88
C TYR A 84 4.43 -2.29 10.86
N GLN A 85 5.08 -3.39 11.23
CA GLN A 85 5.23 -4.54 10.36
C GLN A 85 3.89 -5.21 10.02
N ALA A 86 3.00 -5.37 11.00
CA ALA A 86 1.68 -5.94 10.75
C ALA A 86 0.83 -5.03 9.84
N GLU A 87 0.91 -3.72 10.05
CA GLU A 87 0.22 -2.72 9.22
C GLU A 87 0.78 -2.65 7.79
N ALA A 88 2.11 -2.75 7.64
CA ALA A 88 2.76 -2.85 6.34
C ALA A 88 2.30 -4.09 5.59
N GLN A 89 2.28 -5.25 6.27
CA GLN A 89 1.89 -6.51 5.66
C GLN A 89 0.41 -6.51 5.26
N PHE A 90 -0.49 -6.02 6.13
CA PHE A 90 -1.90 -5.91 5.80
C PHE A 90 -2.15 -5.04 4.57
N THR A 91 -1.43 -3.92 4.47
CA THR A 91 -1.53 -3.02 3.32
C THR A 91 -1.00 -3.71 2.06
N LEU A 92 0.17 -4.37 2.14
CA LEU A 92 0.77 -5.12 1.05
C LEU A 92 -0.13 -6.25 0.55
N ASP A 93 -0.72 -7.03 1.46
CA ASP A 93 -1.65 -8.11 1.09
C ASP A 93 -2.88 -7.55 0.38
N SER A 94 -3.40 -6.41 0.85
CA SER A 94 -4.51 -5.71 0.21
C SER A 94 -4.18 -5.21 -1.21
N MET A 95 -2.89 -4.99 -1.53
CA MET A 95 -2.43 -4.64 -2.88
C MET A 95 -2.48 -5.83 -3.85
N PHE A 96 -2.46 -7.08 -3.35
CA PHE A 96 -2.46 -8.32 -4.13
C PHE A 96 -3.78 -9.09 -4.12
N ASP A 97 -4.66 -8.81 -3.16
CA ASP A 97 -5.91 -9.56 -2.94
C ASP A 97 -7.15 -8.67 -3.09
N LYS A 98 -7.35 -8.17 -4.31
CA LYS A 98 -8.63 -7.61 -4.75
C LYS A 98 -9.36 -8.65 -5.59
N GLY A 99 -10.49 -9.13 -5.07
CA GLY A 99 -11.39 -10.01 -5.80
C GLY A 99 -11.82 -9.37 -7.11
N LEU A 100 -11.58 -10.06 -8.22
CA LEU A 100 -12.00 -9.63 -9.55
C LEU A 100 -13.53 -9.73 -9.66
N ASP A 101 -14.26 -8.65 -9.40
CA ASP A 101 -15.64 -8.55 -9.86
C ASP A 101 -15.67 -7.91 -11.25
N VAL A 102 -15.40 -8.74 -12.26
CA VAL A 102 -15.18 -8.37 -13.68
C VAL A 102 -16.39 -7.73 -14.38
N ASN A 103 -17.53 -7.57 -13.70
CA ASN A 103 -18.77 -7.04 -14.28
C ASN A 103 -19.14 -5.62 -13.79
N SER A 104 -18.31 -4.98 -12.97
CA SER A 104 -18.55 -3.61 -12.51
C SER A 104 -17.68 -2.59 -13.27
N PRO A 105 -18.22 -1.50 -13.84
CA PRO A 105 -17.39 -0.42 -14.41
C PRO A 105 -16.52 0.32 -13.37
N LEU A 106 -16.62 -0.06 -12.08
CA LEU A 106 -15.85 0.40 -10.93
C LEU A 106 -14.99 -0.73 -10.33
N VAL A 107 -14.46 -1.66 -11.14
CA VAL A 107 -13.59 -2.73 -10.60
C VAL A 107 -12.37 -2.08 -9.95
N VAL A 108 -12.26 -2.23 -8.64
CA VAL A 108 -11.02 -1.98 -7.91
C VAL A 108 -10.14 -3.20 -8.09
N THR A 109 -9.05 -3.04 -8.83
CA THR A 109 -8.17 -4.15 -9.21
C THR A 109 -6.95 -4.22 -8.29
N ASN A 110 -6.11 -5.22 -8.49
CA ASN A 110 -4.84 -5.30 -7.76
C ASN A 110 -3.95 -4.12 -8.15
N MET A 111 -3.19 -3.59 -7.17
CA MET A 111 -2.19 -2.56 -7.44
C MET A 111 -0.94 -3.12 -8.14
N PHE A 112 -0.80 -4.45 -8.20
CA PHE A 112 0.23 -5.13 -8.97
C PHE A 112 -0.39 -5.93 -10.11
N ASN A 113 0.10 -5.68 -11.33
CA ASN A 113 -0.10 -6.60 -12.43
C ASN A 113 0.72 -7.88 -12.17
N LEU A 114 0.03 -8.99 -11.91
CA LEU A 114 0.66 -10.26 -11.53
C LEU A 114 1.47 -10.92 -12.66
N HIS A 115 1.21 -10.54 -13.93
CA HIS A 115 1.95 -11.03 -15.10
C HIS A 115 3.24 -10.22 -15.30
N GLU A 116 3.11 -8.89 -15.33
CA GLU A 116 4.23 -7.97 -15.57
C GLU A 116 5.11 -7.72 -14.33
N LYS A 117 4.63 -8.11 -13.14
CA LYS A 117 5.27 -7.86 -11.83
C LYS A 117 5.56 -6.37 -11.58
N GLN A 118 4.68 -5.51 -12.08
CA GLN A 118 4.78 -4.05 -11.98
C GLN A 118 3.57 -3.48 -11.26
N VAL A 119 3.77 -2.33 -10.60
CA VAL A 119 2.67 -1.55 -10.04
C VAL A 119 1.92 -0.83 -11.15
N VAL A 120 0.60 -0.83 -11.04
CA VAL A 120 -0.31 -0.18 -11.97
C VAL A 120 -0.52 1.29 -11.60
N PHE A 121 -0.81 2.15 -12.58
CA PHE A 121 -1.00 3.59 -12.35
C PHE A 121 -2.12 3.88 -11.34
N ALA A 122 -3.28 3.25 -11.53
CA ALA A 122 -4.38 3.28 -10.57
C ALA A 122 -5.12 1.95 -10.59
N PRO A 123 -5.54 1.41 -9.42
CA PRO A 123 -6.22 0.12 -9.33
C PRO A 123 -7.71 0.25 -9.70
N ILE A 124 -8.02 0.86 -10.86
CA ILE A 124 -9.40 1.07 -11.32
C ILE A 124 -9.54 0.78 -12.82
N GLY A 125 -10.51 -0.05 -13.20
CA GLY A 125 -10.87 -0.29 -14.61
C GLY A 125 -9.66 -0.53 -15.52
N HIS A 126 -9.66 0.04 -16.74
CA HIS A 126 -8.56 -0.08 -17.71
C HIS A 126 -7.27 0.66 -17.34
N LEU A 127 -7.20 1.38 -16.21
CA LEU A 127 -5.97 2.02 -15.75
C LEU A 127 -5.01 1.02 -15.08
N ASP A 128 -5.45 -0.23 -14.89
CA ASP A 128 -4.63 -1.35 -14.43
C ASP A 128 -3.77 -1.98 -15.55
N GLU A 129 -4.11 -1.69 -16.81
CA GLU A 129 -3.35 -2.08 -18.01
C GLU A 129 -2.15 -1.15 -18.27
N PHE A 130 -2.11 0.02 -17.61
CA PHE A 130 -1.05 1.01 -17.77
C PHE A 130 -0.18 1.12 -16.50
N THR A 131 1.14 1.12 -16.70
CA THR A 131 2.10 1.55 -15.68
C THR A 131 2.51 2.99 -15.99
N ASP A 132 2.80 3.78 -14.97
CA ASP A 132 3.40 5.11 -15.15
C ASP A 132 4.93 4.97 -14.95
N PRO A 133 5.76 5.22 -15.99
CA PRO A 133 7.20 4.98 -15.97
C PRO A 133 8.00 5.58 -14.79
N PRO A 134 7.60 6.70 -14.13
CA PRO A 134 8.26 7.18 -12.92
C PRO A 134 7.91 6.38 -11.65
N ILE A 135 6.83 5.58 -11.66
CA ILE A 135 6.31 4.85 -10.48
C ILE A 135 6.98 3.49 -10.31
N THR A 136 7.66 2.97 -11.34
CA THR A 136 8.48 1.76 -11.19
C THR A 136 9.69 2.11 -10.31
N CYS A 137 9.52 2.02 -8.99
CA CYS A 137 10.55 2.30 -8.02
C CYS A 137 11.40 1.01 -7.89
N PRO A 138 12.60 0.91 -8.52
CA PRO A 138 13.43 -0.30 -8.50
C PRO A 138 13.86 -0.74 -7.10
N THR A 139 13.66 0.14 -6.11
CA THR A 139 13.86 -0.12 -4.69
C THR A 139 12.89 -1.19 -4.13
N PHE A 140 11.69 -1.38 -4.67
CA PHE A 140 10.76 -2.43 -4.19
C PHE A 140 11.21 -3.84 -4.54
N THR A 141 11.74 -4.03 -5.75
CA THR A 141 12.30 -5.32 -6.19
C THR A 141 13.59 -5.63 -5.44
N ASN A 142 14.47 -4.64 -5.25
CA ASN A 142 15.75 -4.82 -4.54
C ASN A 142 15.61 -4.99 -3.01
N LEU A 143 14.55 -4.46 -2.38
CA LEU A 143 14.27 -4.67 -0.95
C LEU A 143 13.58 -6.03 -0.68
N GLY A 144 13.33 -6.85 -1.70
CA GLY A 144 12.67 -8.14 -1.53
C GLY A 144 11.19 -8.04 -1.11
N LEU A 145 10.58 -6.84 -1.18
CA LEU A 145 9.20 -6.60 -0.74
C LEU A 145 8.17 -7.38 -1.57
N CYS A 146 8.49 -7.70 -2.83
CA CYS A 146 7.70 -8.60 -3.67
C CYS A 146 7.76 -10.08 -3.21
N GLY A 147 8.75 -10.46 -2.38
CA GLY A 147 9.00 -11.83 -1.92
C GLY A 147 8.86 -12.05 -0.41
N MET A 148 8.78 -11.00 0.40
CA MET A 148 8.89 -11.07 1.88
C MET A 148 7.79 -11.85 2.61
N ASN A 149 6.79 -12.42 1.92
CA ASN A 149 5.83 -13.35 2.53
C ASN A 149 5.38 -14.53 1.64
N ARG A 150 5.97 -14.73 0.46
CA ARG A 150 5.60 -15.86 -0.43
C ARG A 150 6.51 -17.08 -0.37
N ASP A 151 7.62 -17.00 0.34
CA ASP A 151 8.49 -18.17 0.56
C ASP A 151 7.90 -19.21 1.54
N ALA A 152 6.75 -18.93 2.15
CA ALA A 152 5.95 -19.90 2.90
C ALA A 152 4.87 -20.62 2.07
N GLY A 153 4.74 -20.33 0.77
CA GLY A 153 3.63 -20.87 -0.05
C GLY A 153 3.91 -21.07 -1.54
N PHE A 154 5.09 -20.74 -2.06
CA PHE A 154 5.46 -20.98 -3.47
C PHE A 154 6.11 -22.35 -3.72
N GLY A 155 5.94 -23.30 -2.80
CA GLY A 155 6.33 -24.70 -2.97
C GLY A 155 5.12 -25.59 -3.23
N GLY A 156 4.90 -25.94 -4.51
CA GLY A 156 4.11 -27.12 -4.86
C GLY A 156 2.61 -26.88 -5.08
N ARG A 157 2.27 -26.44 -6.29
CA ARG A 157 1.02 -26.89 -6.91
C ARG A 157 1.28 -27.23 -8.37
N GLN A 158 1.77 -28.44 -8.57
CA GLN A 158 1.76 -29.13 -9.85
C GLN A 158 0.30 -29.56 -10.09
N LEU A 159 -0.29 -29.11 -11.19
CA LEU A 159 -1.58 -29.57 -11.69
C LEU A 159 -1.49 -29.69 -13.23
N PRO A 160 -2.31 -30.56 -13.83
CA PRO A 160 -1.92 -31.77 -14.57
C PRO A 160 -1.30 -31.54 -15.95
#